data_AF-A0A1G9TTJ8-F1
#
_entry.id   AF-A0A1G9TTJ8-F1
#
_cell.length_a   1.000
_cell.length_b   1.000
_cell.length_c   1.000
_cell.angle_alpha   90.00
_cell.angle_beta   90.00
_cell.angle_gamma   90.00
#
_symmetry.space_group_name_H-M   'P 1'
#
loop_
_entity.id
_entity.type
_entity.pdbx_description
1 polymer ?
#
loop_
_entity_poly.entity_id
_entity_poly.type
_entity_poly.pdbx_seq_one_letter_code
_entity_poly.pdbx_strand_id
1 'polypeptide(L)' 'MRIESDPLTCENCGDLDHGDVETVPEVPKLDPESYAVEGEGTDVYVCRGCGSVLGVR' A
#
# COMPACT_ATOMS: atom_id res chain seq x y z
N MET A 1 -16.06 -14.97 -4.69
CA MET A 1 -14.98 -14.07 -5.13
C MET A 1 -14.93 -12.95 -4.11
N ARG A 2 -13.95 -12.95 -3.18
CA ARG A 2 -13.79 -11.83 -2.26
C ARG A 2 -13.10 -10.74 -3.05
N ILE A 3 -13.82 -9.66 -3.34
CA ILE A 3 -13.20 -8.43 -3.83
C ILE A 3 -12.56 -7.84 -2.58
N GLU A 4 -11.26 -8.09 -2.39
CA GLU A 4 -10.47 -7.28 -1.47
C GLU A 4 -10.45 -5.89 -2.10
N SER A 5 -11.32 -5.01 -1.62
CA SER A 5 -11.50 -3.69 -2.22
C SER A 5 -10.20 -2.90 -2.09
N ASP A 6 -9.61 -2.52 -3.21
CA ASP A 6 -8.49 -1.58 -3.24
C ASP A 6 -8.86 -0.33 -2.42
N PRO A 7 -7.92 0.26 -1.66
CA PRO A 7 -8.17 1.52 -0.98
C PRO A 7 -8.30 2.64 -2.01
N LEU A 8 -9.54 2.94 -2.42
CA LEU A 8 -9.88 3.94 -3.44
C LEU A 8 -10.03 5.36 -2.86
N THR A 9 -9.35 5.66 -1.76
CA THR A 9 -9.39 6.98 -1.14
C THR A 9 -7.99 7.38 -0.70
N CYS A 10 -7.56 8.58 -1.05
CA CYS A 10 -6.29 9.18 -0.68
C CYS A 10 -6.54 10.50 0.06
N GLU A 11 -5.89 10.70 1.21
CA GLU A 11 -6.05 11.94 1.99
C GLU A 11 -5.63 13.20 1.22
N ASN A 12 -4.73 13.07 0.24
CA ASN A 12 -4.20 14.20 -0.51
C ASN A 12 -4.88 14.42 -1.87
N CYS A 13 -5.42 13.36 -2.49
CA CYS A 13 -6.04 13.42 -3.81
C CYS A 13 -7.56 13.27 -3.79
N GLY A 14 -8.13 12.82 -2.67
CA GLY A 14 -9.56 12.50 -2.54
C GLY A 14 -9.88 11.08 -3.00
N ASP A 15 -11.05 10.91 -3.62
CA ASP A 15 -11.46 9.63 -4.20
C ASP A 15 -10.61 9.28 -5.41
N LEU A 16 -10.25 8.00 -5.52
CA LEU A 16 -9.38 7.44 -6.55
C LEU A 16 -10.13 6.41 -7.40
N ASP A 17 -9.73 6.27 -8.67
CA ASP A 17 -10.11 5.13 -9.49
C ASP A 17 -9.10 3.99 -9.30
N HIS A 18 -9.48 2.75 -9.68
CA HIS A 18 -8.56 1.60 -9.62
C HIS A 18 -7.26 1.81 -10.42
N GLY A 19 -7.28 2.66 -11.45
CA GLY A 19 -6.09 3.00 -12.24
C GLY A 19 -5.10 3.92 -11.53
N ASP A 20 -5.55 4.61 -10.49
CA ASP A 20 -4.77 5.56 -9.69
C ASP A 20 -4.06 4.88 -8.52
N VAL A 21 -4.37 3.60 -8.25
CA VAL A 21 -3.73 2.80 -7.21
C VAL A 21 -2.72 1.84 -7.85
N GLU A 22 -1.50 1.88 -7.36
CA GLU A 22 -0.44 0.94 -7.70
C GLU A 22 -0.24 -0.04 -6.54
N THR A 23 -0.10 -1.32 -6.84
CA THR A 23 0.33 -2.32 -5.86
C THR A 23 1.82 -2.57 -6.02
N VAL A 24 2.58 -2.28 -4.97
CA VAL A 24 4.01 -2.58 -4.87
C VAL A 24 4.17 -3.86 -4.07
N PRO A 25 4.58 -4.98 -4.70
CA PRO A 25 4.67 -6.25 -4.01
C PRO A 25 5.97 -6.38 -3.20
N GLU A 26 5.97 -7.32 -2.26
CA GLU A 26 7.17 -7.77 -1.51
C GLU A 26 7.92 -6.66 -0.77
N VAL A 27 7.22 -5.63 -0.28
CA VAL A 27 7.85 -4.57 0.52
C VAL A 27 8.33 -5.16 1.86
N PRO A 28 9.63 -5.03 2.21
CA PRO A 28 10.17 -5.57 3.44
C PRO A 28 9.49 -4.96 4.67
N LYS A 29 9.11 -5.80 5.63
CA LYS A 29 8.64 -5.33 6.95
C LYS A 29 9.86 -5.08 7.82
N LEU A 30 9.91 -3.90 8.43
CA LEU A 30 10.97 -3.53 9.36
C LEU A 30 10.42 -3.51 10.78
N ASP A 31 11.13 -4.16 11.69
CA ASP A 31 10.92 -3.99 13.12
C ASP A 31 11.45 -2.60 13.53
N PRO A 32 10.62 -1.73 14.12
CA PRO A 32 11.01 -0.35 14.43
C PRO A 32 12.00 -0.23 15.59
N GLU A 33 12.15 -1.26 16.43
CA GLU A 33 13.07 -1.24 17.58
C GLU A 33 14.49 -1.64 17.18
N SER A 34 14.61 -2.62 16.29
CA SER A 34 15.87 -3.24 15.88
C SER A 34 16.31 -2.86 14.46
N TYR A 35 15.42 -2.30 13.65
CA TYR A 35 15.59 -2.07 12.20
C TYR A 35 15.91 -3.37 11.42
N ALA A 36 15.60 -4.52 11.99
CA ALA A 36 15.73 -5.79 11.30
C ALA A 36 14.59 -5.97 10.28
N VAL A 37 14.90 -6.62 9.16
CA VAL A 37 13.88 -7.10 8.23
C VAL A 37 13.24 -8.35 8.81
N GLU A 38 11.93 -8.38 8.89
CA GLU A 38 11.16 -9.47 9.48
C GLU A 38 10.23 -10.16 8.49
N GLY A 39 10.18 -11.49 8.58
CA GLY A 39 9.17 -12.31 7.91
C GLY A 39 9.14 -12.20 6.39
N GLU A 40 7.96 -12.48 5.82
CA GLU A 40 7.68 -12.30 4.40
C GLU A 40 7.23 -10.85 4.12
N GLY A 41 7.62 -10.33 2.95
CA GLY A 41 7.22 -9.00 2.48
C GLY A 41 5.70 -8.86 2.38
N THR A 42 5.23 -7.61 2.38
CA THR A 42 3.80 -7.26 2.24
C THR A 42 3.57 -6.49 0.97
N ASP A 43 2.36 -6.59 0.43
CA ASP A 43 1.97 -5.77 -0.71
C ASP A 43 1.48 -4.41 -0.18
N VAL A 44 1.95 -3.34 -0.81
CA VAL A 44 1.63 -1.96 -0.42
C VAL A 44 0.84 -1.30 -1.53
N TYR A 45 -0.30 -0.69 -1.19
CA TYR A 45 -1.08 0.12 -2.11
C TYR A 45 -0.58 1.57 -2.07
N VAL A 46 -0.25 2.12 -3.23
CA VAL A 46 0.33 3.46 -3.40
C VAL A 46 -0.52 4.27 -4.36
N CYS A 47 -0.83 5.52 -4.01
CA CYS A 47 -1.46 6.46 -4.91
C CYS A 47 -0.46 6.92 -5.99
N ARG A 48 -0.78 6.72 -7.27
CA ARG A 48 0.06 7.18 -8.39
C ARG A 48 0.11 8.69 -8.54
N GLY A 49 -0.93 9.39 -8.09
CA GLY A 49 -1.02 10.84 -8.20
C GLY A 49 -0.03 11.59 -7.29
N CYS A 50 0.13 11.14 -6.04
CA CYS A 50 0.96 11.83 -5.05
C CYS A 50 2.02 10.95 -4.35
N GLY A 51 2.03 9.63 -4.61
CA GLY A 51 2.97 8.68 -4.01
C GLY A 51 2.64 8.26 -2.57
N SER A 52 1.47 8.63 -2.04
CA SER A 52 1.09 8.27 -0.67
C SER A 52 0.76 6.79 -0.55
N VAL A 53 1.18 6.16 0.56
CA VAL A 53 0.76 4.81 0.93
C VAL A 53 -0.70 4.85 1.41
N LEU A 54 -1.54 4.04 0.80
CA LEU A 54 -2.98 3.95 1.06
C LEU A 54 -3.34 2.76 1.95
N GLY A 55 -2.49 1.73 1.97
CA GLY A 55 -2.72 0.55 2.79
C GLY A 55 -1.68 -0.54 2.53
N VAL A 56 -1.78 -1.63 3.30
CA VAL A 56 -0.92 -2.81 3.20
C VAL A 56 -1.77 -4.08 3.23
N ARG A 57 -1.28 -5.17 2.64
CA ARG A 57 -1.95 -6.48 2.58
C ARG A 57 -1.07 -7.61 3.09
#